data_AF-A0A0Q4Z9T1-F1
#
_entry.id   AF-A0A0Q4Z9T1-F1
#
_cell.length_a   1.000
_cell.length_b   1.000
_cell.length_c   1.000
_cell.angle_alpha   90.00
_cell.angle_beta   90.00
_cell.angle_gamma   90.00
#
_symmetry.space_group_name_H-M   'P 1'
#
loop_
_entity.id
_entity.type
_entity.pdbx_description
1 polymer ?
#
loop_
_entity_poly.entity_id
_entity_poly.type
_entity_poly.pdbx_seq_one_letter_code
_entity_poly.pdbx_strand_id
1 'polypeptide(L)' 'MNTRNLITILSMMVLVGTEVFAVAIAAGWALAGLFDLGDTVGHVLMALFSLFAAWVMLQLWRRATSIEPLRETDPSAR' A
#
# COMPACT_ATOMS: atom_id res chain seq x y z
N MET A 1 -16.44 -6.23 16.45
CA MET A 1 -15.45 -5.60 15.55
C MET A 1 -15.53 -4.11 15.76
N ASN A 2 -14.39 -3.42 15.86
CA ASN A 2 -14.37 -1.97 16.09
C ASN A 2 -14.51 -1.25 14.73
N THR A 3 -15.74 -0.91 14.36
CA THR A 3 -16.08 -0.32 13.05
C THR A 3 -15.43 1.05 12.84
N ARG A 4 -15.20 1.81 13.91
CA ARG A 4 -14.54 3.13 13.84
C ARG A 4 -13.08 2.98 13.42
N ASN A 5 -12.33 2.12 14.10
CA ASN A 5 -10.93 1.84 13.76
C ASN A 5 -10.81 1.27 12.34
N LEU A 6 -11.76 0.42 11.93
CA LEU A 6 -11.81 -0.10 10.57
C LEU A 6 -11.91 1.01 9.52
N ILE A 7 -12.82 1.98 9.71
CA ILE A 7 -12.99 3.11 8.78
C ILE A 7 -11.75 3.98 8.73
N THR A 8 -11.12 4.27 9.88
CA THR A 8 -9.87 5.04 9.97
C THR A 8 -8.76 4.36 9.18
N ILE A 9 -8.51 3.08 9.46
CA ILE A 9 -7.47 2.30 8.78
C ILE A 9 -7.75 2.22 7.28
N LEU A 10 -8.99 1.93 6.88
CA LEU A 10 -9.33 1.81 5.46
C LEU A 10 -9.16 3.14 4.71
N SER A 11 -9.61 4.25 5.31
CA SER A 11 -9.46 5.59 4.73
C SER A 11 -7.99 5.94 4.52
N MET A 12 -7.16 5.69 5.54
CA MET A 12 -5.71 5.91 5.47
C MET A 12 -5.06 5.02 4.40
N MET A 13 -5.45 3.75 4.33
CA MET A 13 -4.93 2.79 3.35
C MET A 13 -5.27 3.19 1.92
N VAL A 14 -6.46 3.74 1.68
CA VAL A 14 -6.82 4.25 0.35
C VAL A 14 -6.01 5.49 0.01
N LEU A 15 -5.96 6.49 0.92
CA LEU A 15 -5.22 7.73 0.70
C LEU A 15 -3.74 7.48 0.40
N VAL A 16 -3.07 6.69 1.25
CA VAL A 16 -1.64 6.41 1.07
C VAL A 16 -1.43 5.44 -0.09
N GLY A 17 -2.32 4.47 -0.27
CA GLY A 17 -2.24 3.48 -1.34
C GLY A 17 -2.24 4.12 -2.72
N THR A 18 -3.17 5.05 -2.99
CA THR A 18 -3.23 5.71 -4.30
C THR A 18 -1.95 6.46 -4.63
N GLU A 19 -1.39 7.19 -3.66
CA GLU A 19 -0.14 7.94 -3.84
C GLU A 19 1.06 7.01 -4.09
N VAL A 20 1.20 5.97 -3.25
CA VAL A 20 2.34 5.03 -3.36
C VAL A 20 2.31 4.27 -4.67
N PHE A 21 1.14 3.81 -5.12
CA PHE A 21 1.00 3.13 -6.40
C PHE A 21 1.19 4.07 -7.60
N ALA A 22 0.64 5.28 -7.54
CA ALA A 22 0.83 6.28 -8.59
C ALA A 22 2.32 6.60 -8.80
N VAL A 23 3.05 6.84 -7.70
CA VAL A 23 4.49 7.09 -7.74
C VAL A 23 5.25 5.88 -8.27
N ALA A 24 4.91 4.67 -7.84
CA ALA A 24 5.58 3.45 -8.29
C ALA A 24 5.44 3.22 -9.80
N ILE A 25 4.23 3.36 -10.35
CA ILE A 25 3.99 3.18 -11.79
C ILE A 25 4.64 4.31 -12.59
N ALA A 26 4.50 5.56 -12.13
CA ALA A 26 5.11 6.72 -12.78
C ALA A 26 6.65 6.61 -12.82
N ALA A 27 7.27 6.15 -11.72
CA ALA A 27 8.71 5.90 -11.67
C ALA A 27 9.13 4.80 -12.65
N GLY A 28 8.34 3.73 -12.78
CA GLY A 28 8.63 2.65 -13.71
C GLY A 28 8.57 3.11 -15.16
N TRP A 29 7.57 3.91 -15.52
CA TRP A 29 7.48 4.56 -16.82
C TRP A 29 8.66 5.50 -17.08
N ALA A 30 8.98 6.37 -16.11
CA ALA A 30 10.01 7.39 -16.28
C ALA A 30 11.41 6.78 -16.46
N LEU A 31 11.76 5.77 -15.67
CA LEU A 31 13.05 5.09 -15.80
C LEU A 31 13.15 4.31 -17.12
N ALA A 32 12.05 3.68 -17.55
CA ALA A 32 12.02 2.97 -18.83
C ALA A 32 12.28 3.88 -20.03
N GLY A 33 11.66 5.07 -20.03
CA GLY A 33 11.89 6.10 -21.04
C GLY A 33 13.28 6.70 -20.97
N LEU A 34 13.84 6.90 -19.77
CA LEU A 34 15.16 7.54 -19.60
C LEU A 34 16.31 6.70 -20.18
N PHE A 35 16.24 5.37 -20.07
CA PHE A 35 17.26 4.48 -20.63
C PHE A 35 16.86 3.82 -21.97
N ASP A 36 15.74 4.26 -22.58
CA ASP A 36 15.24 3.76 -23.87
C ASP A 36 15.11 2.22 -23.92
N LEU A 37 14.64 1.58 -22.84
CA LEU A 37 14.59 0.11 -22.72
C LEU A 37 13.45 -0.55 -23.52
N GLY A 38 12.62 0.24 -24.19
CA GLY A 38 11.43 -0.23 -24.92
C GLY A 38 10.28 -0.68 -24.02
N ASP A 39 9.13 -0.98 -24.65
CA ASP A 39 7.87 -1.21 -23.94
C ASP A 39 7.90 -2.42 -23.02
N THR A 40 8.51 -3.54 -23.45
CA THR A 40 8.49 -4.78 -22.66
C THR A 40 9.19 -4.58 -21.32
N VAL A 41 10.38 -4.00 -21.32
CA VAL A 41 11.14 -3.75 -20.09
C VAL A 41 10.46 -2.67 -19.25
N GLY A 42 9.84 -1.67 -19.87
CA GLY A 42 9.04 -0.67 -19.16
C GLY A 42 7.88 -1.28 -18.37
N HIS A 43 7.11 -2.18 -18.96
CA HIS A 43 6.04 -2.88 -18.25
C HIS A 43 6.56 -3.76 -17.11
N VAL A 44 7.70 -4.43 -17.31
CA VAL A 44 8.37 -5.21 -16.24
C VAL A 44 8.78 -4.30 -15.08
N LEU A 45 9.33 -3.12 -15.37
CA LEU A 45 9.77 -2.18 -14.34
C LEU A 45 8.57 -1.60 -13.57
N MET A 46 7.49 -1.23 -14.26
CA MET A 46 6.23 -0.82 -13.63
C MET A 46 5.67 -1.92 -12.73
N ALA A 47 5.69 -3.19 -13.18
CA ALA A 47 5.22 -4.33 -12.38
C ALA A 47 6.09 -4.55 -11.14
N LEU A 48 7.42 -4.47 -11.28
CA LEU A 48 8.37 -4.60 -10.15
C LEU A 48 8.15 -3.51 -9.10
N PHE A 49 8.01 -2.25 -9.52
CA PHE A 49 7.76 -1.15 -8.60
C PHE A 49 6.36 -1.23 -7.97
N SER A 50 5.35 -1.67 -8.72
CA SER A 50 4.01 -1.91 -8.17
C SER A 50 4.01 -3.04 -7.13
N LEU A 51 4.82 -4.08 -7.33
CA LEU A 51 5.00 -5.14 -6.34
C LEU A 51 5.69 -4.61 -5.07
N PHE A 52 6.68 -3.74 -5.24
CA PHE A 52 7.32 -3.04 -4.12
C PHE A 52 6.32 -2.15 -3.37
N ALA A 53 5.49 -1.39 -4.08
CA ALA A 53 4.40 -0.59 -3.50
C ALA A 53 3.42 -1.48 -2.70
N ALA A 54 3.02 -2.63 -3.25
CA ALA A 54 2.18 -3.59 -2.55
C ALA A 54 2.84 -4.08 -1.25
N TRP A 55 4.14 -4.37 -1.28
CA TRP A 55 4.89 -4.75 -0.07
C TRP A 55 4.92 -3.64 0.99
N VAL A 56 5.12 -2.38 0.59
CA VAL A 56 5.02 -1.22 1.49
C VAL A 56 3.62 -1.10 2.09
N MET A 57 2.57 -1.30 1.29
CA MET A 57 1.18 -1.27 1.76
C MET A 57 0.88 -2.39 2.76
N LEU A 58 1.45 -3.58 2.58
CA LEU A 58 1.35 -4.66 3.56
C LEU A 58 2.02 -4.28 4.90
N GLN A 59 3.16 -3.60 4.86
CA GLN A 59 3.82 -3.12 6.09
C GLN A 59 2.98 -2.05 6.78
N LEU A 60 2.40 -1.12 6.03
CA LEU A 60 1.51 -0.10 6.57
C LEU A 60 0.29 -0.73 7.24
N TRP A 61 -0.35 -1.70 6.59
CA TRP A 61 -1.48 -2.45 7.15
C TRP A 61 -1.13 -3.12 8.48
N ARG A 62 0.03 -3.81 8.54
CA ARG A 62 0.49 -4.50 9.75
C ARG A 62 0.73 -3.52 10.90
N ARG A 63 1.28 -2.33 10.61
CA ARG A 63 1.49 -1.27 11.61
C ARG A 63 0.17 -0.67 12.08
N ALA A 64 -0.72 -0.34 11.15
CA ALA A 64 -2.01 0.26 11.44
C ALA A 64 -2.87 -0.64 12.34
N THR A 65 -2.96 -1.93 11.98
CA THR A 65 -3.73 -2.92 12.75
C THR A 65 -3.08 -3.29 14.09
N SER A 66 -1.78 -3.07 14.26
CA SER A 66 -1.10 -3.23 15.55
C SER A 66 -1.34 -2.06 16.51
N ILE A 67 -1.54 -0.84 15.99
CA ILE A 67 -1.77 0.36 16.80
C ILE A 67 -3.26 0.50 17.13
N GLU A 68 -4.13 0.25 16.15
CA GLU A 68 -5.58 0.28 16.30
C GLU A 68 -6.17 -1.13 16.04
N PRO A 69 -6.36 -1.96 17.09
CA PRO A 69 -6.92 -3.29 16.92
C PRO A 69 -8.34 -3.26 16.35
N LEU A 70 -8.60 -4.18 15.40
CA LEU A 70 -9.92 -4.32 14.75
C LEU A 70 -10.97 -5.02 15.63
N ARG A 71 -10.56 -5.59 16.77
CA ARG A 71 -11.42 -6.30 17.72
C ARG A 71 -11.38 -5.59 19.07
N GLU A 72 -12.56 -5.22 19.58
CA GLU A 72 -12.75 -4.86 20.98
C GLU A 72 -12.38 -6.09 21.82
N THR A 73 -11.38 -6.01 22.70
CA THR A 73 -11.23 -6.96 23.80
C THR A 73 -12.20 -6.55 24.90
N ASP A 74 -13.27 -7.33 25.08
CA ASP A 74 -14.27 -7.12 26.12
C ASP A 74 -13.62 -7.23 27.53
N PRO A 75 -13.60 -6.15 28.34
CA PRO A 75 -13.03 -6.17 29.68
C PRO A 75 -13.83 -7.01 30.69
N SER A 76 -15.06 -7.42 30.37
CA SER A 76 -15.96 -8.14 31.30
C SER A 76 -15.69 -9.63 31.48
N ALA A 77 -14.69 -10.18 30.77
CA ALA A 77 -14.27 -11.57 30.87
C ALA A 77 -13.20 -11.86 31.95
N ARG A 78 -13.01 -10.94 32.91
CA ARG A 78 -12.07 -11.07 34.06
C ARG A 78 -12.81 -10.99 35.38
#